data_AF-A0A9D4KDJ5-F1
#
_entry.id   AF-A0A9D4KDJ5-F1
#
_cell.length_a   1.000
_cell.length_b   1.000
_cell.length_c   1.000
_cell.angle_alpha   90.00
_cell.angle_beta   90.00
_cell.angle_gamma   90.00
#
_symmetry.space_group_name_H-M   'P 1'
#
loop_
_entity.id
_entity.type
_entity.pdbx_description
1 polymer ?
#
loop_
_entity_poly.entity_id
_entity_poly.type
_entity_poly.pdbx_seq_one_letter_code
_entity_poly.pdbx_strand_id
1 'polypeptide(L)'
;MAEVRRKIEIAVKNWCFTLNNYTDDEYKAIREYDCGYLIVGEEKGEEQGTPHLQGYVQMHKKVRLTSMKRIFNARAHYSTAKGTARDNYVYCTKEGRFFEKGVAQVVGHIKKCDIVTACKDMSAGMSNEDLLEKHGAGFVLHKRKISEMSADLKGDAIKKRRMEKCAELVLRPWQSEVLKKLEEQNDRQILFVMDPVGGNGKTT
;
A
#
# COMPACT_ATOMS: atom_id res chain seq x y z
N MET A 1 -52.14 -11.00 -16.28
CA MET A 1 -51.40 -9.86 -15.68
C MET A 1 -50.35 -10.43 -14.74
N ALA A 2 -49.10 -10.53 -15.17
CA ALA A 2 -48.03 -11.10 -14.35
C ALA A 2 -47.68 -10.13 -13.20
N GLU A 3 -47.81 -10.58 -11.96
CA GLU A 3 -47.30 -9.87 -10.79
C GLU A 3 -45.78 -9.71 -10.90
N VAL A 4 -45.34 -8.49 -11.18
CA VAL A 4 -43.94 -8.11 -11.05
C VAL A 4 -43.62 -8.07 -9.56
N ARG A 5 -43.18 -9.20 -9.00
CA ARG A 5 -42.58 -9.24 -7.65
C ARG A 5 -41.38 -8.29 -7.65
N ARG A 6 -41.54 -7.09 -7.08
CA ARG A 6 -40.43 -6.18 -6.81
C ARG A 6 -39.45 -6.89 -5.88
N LYS A 7 -38.29 -7.31 -6.42
CA LYS A 7 -37.15 -7.76 -5.61
C LYS A 7 -36.85 -6.66 -4.60
N ILE A 8 -36.95 -6.95 -3.31
CA ILE A 8 -36.55 -6.01 -2.26
C ILE A 8 -35.04 -5.83 -2.37
N GLU A 9 -34.59 -4.69 -2.91
CA GLU A 9 -33.16 -4.34 -2.92
C GLU A 9 -32.72 -4.06 -1.48
N ILE A 10 -31.97 -5.01 -0.92
CA ILE A 10 -31.38 -4.87 0.41
C ILE A 10 -30.24 -3.87 0.34
N ALA A 11 -30.24 -2.91 1.26
CA ALA A 11 -29.13 -1.96 1.40
C ALA A 11 -27.96 -2.66 2.11
N VAL A 12 -26.79 -2.70 1.47
CA VAL A 12 -25.57 -3.34 2.01
C VAL A 12 -24.41 -2.35 2.00
N LYS A 13 -23.41 -2.61 2.85
CA LYS A 13 -22.17 -1.79 2.90
C LYS A 13 -21.12 -2.26 1.89
N ASN A 14 -21.08 -3.56 1.62
CA ASN A 14 -20.00 -4.21 0.89
C ASN A 14 -20.48 -4.59 -0.51
N TRP A 15 -19.78 -4.11 -1.53
CA TRP A 15 -20.10 -4.32 -2.94
C TRP A 15 -18.86 -4.80 -3.69
N CYS A 16 -19.03 -5.84 -4.51
CA CYS A 16 -18.06 -6.19 -5.54
C CYS A 16 -18.50 -5.49 -6.83
N PHE A 17 -17.56 -5.01 -7.62
CA PHE A 17 -17.86 -4.39 -8.90
C PHE A 17 -16.89 -4.82 -9.99
N THR A 18 -17.39 -4.84 -11.23
CA THR A 18 -16.58 -5.02 -12.43
C THR A 18 -16.86 -3.89 -13.41
N LEU A 19 -15.81 -3.32 -13.98
CA LEU A 19 -15.91 -2.28 -15.00
C LEU A 19 -15.04 -2.67 -16.19
N ASN A 20 -15.68 -3.09 -17.27
CA ASN A 20 -15.03 -3.45 -18.52
C ASN A 20 -14.76 -2.20 -19.36
N ASN A 21 -13.59 -2.13 -19.99
CA ASN A 21 -13.17 -1.03 -20.85
C ASN A 21 -13.38 0.33 -20.17
N TYR A 22 -12.67 0.49 -19.05
CA TYR A 22 -12.73 1.70 -18.23
C TYR A 22 -11.96 2.84 -18.91
N THR A 23 -12.41 4.08 -18.67
CA THR A 23 -11.65 5.27 -19.03
C THR A 23 -10.77 5.73 -17.86
N ASP A 24 -9.71 6.48 -18.15
CA ASP A 24 -8.84 7.05 -17.10
C ASP A 24 -9.62 7.95 -16.13
N ASP A 25 -10.65 8.66 -16.62
CA ASP A 25 -11.51 9.50 -15.79
C ASP A 25 -12.41 8.66 -14.86
N GLU A 26 -12.94 7.53 -15.35
CA GLU A 26 -13.68 6.58 -14.51
C GLU A 26 -12.78 5.99 -13.44
N TYR A 27 -11.54 5.66 -13.79
CA TYR A 27 -10.57 5.12 -12.83
C TYR A 27 -10.19 6.16 -11.76
N LYS A 28 -9.93 7.41 -12.15
CA LYS A 28 -9.68 8.51 -11.21
C LYS A 28 -10.87 8.74 -10.30
N ALA A 29 -12.09 8.81 -10.84
CA ALA A 29 -13.31 9.00 -10.05
C ALA A 29 -13.49 7.89 -9.00
N ILE A 30 -13.21 6.63 -9.38
CA ILE A 30 -13.26 5.48 -8.45
C ILE A 30 -12.21 5.63 -7.35
N ARG A 31 -10.97 5.98 -7.68
CA ARG A 31 -9.87 6.15 -6.71
C ARG A 31 -10.12 7.30 -5.73
N GLU A 32 -10.69 8.40 -6.22
CA GLU A 32 -10.95 9.59 -5.42
C GLU A 32 -12.19 9.45 -4.54
N TYR A 33 -13.10 8.53 -4.88
CA TYR A 33 -14.35 8.32 -4.15
C TYR A 33 -14.15 8.11 -2.64
N ASP A 34 -14.97 8.80 -1.85
CA ASP A 34 -14.94 8.73 -0.39
C ASP A 34 -15.68 7.48 0.12
N CYS A 35 -14.91 6.52 0.62
CA CYS A 35 -15.40 5.24 1.10
C CYS A 35 -14.53 4.72 2.25
N GLY A 36 -15.06 3.77 3.03
CA GLY A 36 -14.35 3.20 4.16
C GLY A 36 -13.17 2.34 3.75
N TYR A 37 -13.36 1.57 2.68
CA TYR A 37 -12.32 0.76 2.06
C TYR A 37 -12.62 0.51 0.59
N LEU A 38 -11.58 0.53 -0.24
CA LEU A 38 -11.64 0.28 -1.67
C LEU A 38 -10.40 -0.50 -2.06
N ILE A 39 -10.60 -1.59 -2.80
CA ILE A 39 -9.54 -2.27 -3.52
C ILE A 39 -9.98 -2.48 -4.97
N VAL A 40 -9.08 -2.22 -5.90
CA VAL A 40 -9.31 -2.34 -7.34
C VAL A 40 -8.10 -3.01 -7.96
N GLY A 41 -8.29 -4.21 -8.50
CA GLY A 41 -7.33 -4.90 -9.36
C GLY A 41 -7.53 -4.49 -10.82
N GLU A 42 -6.43 -4.21 -11.51
CA GLU A 42 -6.38 -4.13 -12.96
C GLU A 42 -6.10 -5.52 -13.50
N GLU A 43 -7.08 -6.10 -14.21
CA GLU A 43 -6.92 -7.39 -14.86
C GLU A 43 -6.75 -7.20 -16.38
N LYS A 44 -5.82 -7.93 -17.00
CA LYS A 44 -5.62 -7.94 -18.46
C LYS A 44 -6.03 -9.29 -19.03
N GLY A 45 -7.10 -9.31 -19.83
CA GLY A 45 -7.51 -10.53 -20.53
C GLY A 45 -6.41 -11.08 -21.45
N GLU A 46 -6.03 -12.34 -21.25
CA GLU A 46 -4.85 -12.99 -21.87
C GLU A 46 -4.90 -13.11 -23.41
N GLU A 47 -6.08 -13.11 -24.04
CA GLU A 47 -6.18 -13.35 -25.50
C GLU A 47 -6.82 -12.22 -26.32
N GLN A 48 -7.60 -11.31 -25.71
CA GLN A 48 -8.24 -10.16 -26.41
C GLN A 48 -8.34 -8.88 -25.56
N GLY A 49 -7.41 -8.65 -24.63
CA GLY A 49 -6.84 -7.33 -24.33
C GLY A 49 -7.72 -6.18 -23.83
N THR A 50 -9.01 -6.35 -23.57
CA THR A 50 -9.81 -5.25 -22.99
C THR A 50 -9.48 -5.12 -21.51
N PRO A 51 -8.97 -3.96 -21.06
CA PRO A 51 -8.66 -3.75 -19.66
C PRO A 51 -9.98 -3.71 -18.87
N HIS A 52 -10.06 -4.47 -17.79
CA HIS A 52 -11.19 -4.41 -16.87
C HIS A 52 -10.70 -4.20 -15.45
N LEU A 53 -11.51 -3.45 -14.69
CA LEU A 53 -11.31 -3.26 -13.26
C LEU A 53 -12.20 -4.24 -12.53
N GLN A 54 -11.57 -5.05 -11.70
CA GLN A 54 -12.24 -5.90 -10.73
C GLN A 54 -12.01 -5.28 -9.35
N GLY A 55 -13.08 -4.94 -8.63
CA GLY A 55 -12.94 -4.22 -7.37
C GLY A 55 -13.91 -4.62 -6.29
N TYR A 56 -13.56 -4.24 -5.08
CA TYR A 56 -14.38 -4.35 -3.88
C TYR A 56 -14.40 -3.01 -3.15
N VAL A 57 -15.60 -2.54 -2.82
CA VAL A 57 -15.81 -1.30 -2.10
C VAL A 57 -16.67 -1.54 -0.86
N GLN A 58 -16.26 -0.91 0.23
CA GLN A 58 -16.99 -0.83 1.47
C GLN A 58 -17.38 0.62 1.76
N MET A 59 -18.68 0.85 1.74
CA MET A 59 -19.29 2.15 2.00
C MET A 59 -19.39 2.44 3.50
N HIS A 60 -19.28 3.71 3.90
CA HIS A 60 -19.48 4.12 5.29
C HIS A 60 -20.88 3.74 5.82
N LYS A 61 -21.89 3.91 4.96
CA LYS A 61 -23.31 3.62 5.22
C LYS A 61 -23.81 2.52 4.29
N LYS A 62 -24.92 1.86 4.66
CA LYS A 62 -25.58 0.87 3.78
C LYS A 62 -26.18 1.61 2.59
N VAL A 63 -25.88 1.16 1.38
CA VAL A 63 -26.34 1.75 0.12
C VAL A 63 -27.11 0.69 -0.67
N ARG A 64 -28.13 1.08 -1.44
CA ARG A 64 -28.86 0.19 -2.37
C ARG A 64 -28.19 0.17 -3.74
N LEU A 65 -28.38 -0.89 -4.52
CA LEU A 65 -27.78 -1.03 -5.85
C LEU A 65 -28.07 0.17 -6.76
N THR A 66 -29.33 0.62 -6.81
CA THR A 66 -29.75 1.83 -7.55
C THR A 66 -28.99 3.08 -7.15
N SER A 67 -28.75 3.28 -5.85
CA SER A 67 -27.95 4.40 -5.36
C SER A 67 -26.47 4.24 -5.71
N MET A 68 -25.96 3.01 -5.65
CA MET A 68 -24.56 2.70 -5.96
C MET A 68 -24.20 3.06 -7.40
N LYS A 69 -25.06 2.68 -8.35
CA LYS A 69 -24.93 3.05 -9.77
C LYS A 69 -24.97 4.56 -10.00
N ARG A 70 -25.70 5.30 -9.17
CA ARG A 70 -25.82 6.76 -9.30
C ARG A 70 -24.62 7.52 -8.71
N ILE A 71 -24.09 7.06 -7.57
CA ILE A 71 -23.05 7.79 -6.83
C ILE A 71 -21.63 7.37 -7.17
N PHE A 72 -21.42 6.15 -7.66
CA PHE A 72 -20.07 5.61 -7.89
C PHE A 72 -19.78 5.47 -9.37
N ASN A 73 -20.50 4.59 -10.07
CA ASN A 73 -20.36 4.45 -11.52
C ASN A 73 -21.60 3.76 -12.12
N ALA A 74 -22.20 4.35 -13.15
CA ALA A 74 -23.42 3.81 -13.76
C ALA A 74 -23.15 2.59 -14.66
N ARG A 75 -21.95 2.49 -15.25
CA ARG A 75 -21.53 1.42 -16.17
C ARG A 75 -21.01 0.18 -15.45
N ALA A 76 -20.53 0.33 -14.22
CA ALA A 76 -20.02 -0.79 -13.44
C ALA A 76 -21.14 -1.78 -13.11
N HIS A 77 -20.81 -3.06 -13.21
CA HIS A 77 -21.68 -4.14 -12.77
C HIS A 77 -21.41 -4.43 -11.29
N TYR A 78 -22.43 -4.30 -10.44
CA TYR A 78 -22.30 -4.49 -9.00
C TYR A 78 -22.99 -5.78 -8.54
N SER A 79 -22.35 -6.46 -7.59
CA SER A 79 -22.94 -7.56 -6.84
C SER A 79 -22.71 -7.36 -5.35
N THR A 80 -23.63 -7.87 -4.52
CA THR A 80 -23.46 -7.85 -3.07
C THR A 80 -22.30 -8.77 -2.70
N ALA A 81 -21.32 -8.26 -1.95
CA ALA A 81 -20.17 -9.08 -1.56
C ALA A 81 -20.60 -10.19 -0.58
N LYS A 82 -20.42 -11.45 -0.99
CA LYS A 82 -20.71 -12.62 -0.16
C LYS A 82 -19.49 -13.09 0.65
N GLY A 83 -18.28 -12.85 0.14
CA GLY A 83 -17.02 -13.22 0.79
C GLY A 83 -16.56 -12.22 1.84
N THR A 84 -15.53 -12.60 2.61
CA THR A 84 -14.88 -11.70 3.56
C THR A 84 -14.07 -10.63 2.83
N ALA A 85 -13.70 -9.54 3.51
CA ALA A 85 -12.79 -8.54 2.93
C ALA A 85 -11.45 -9.17 2.50
N ARG A 86 -11.02 -10.26 3.17
CA ARG A 86 -9.84 -11.05 2.80
C ARG A 86 -9.99 -11.72 1.45
N ASP A 87 -11.09 -12.43 1.22
CA ASP A 87 -11.29 -13.17 -0.05
C ASP A 87 -11.31 -12.19 -1.23
N ASN A 88 -11.95 -11.04 -1.04
CA ASN A 88 -11.97 -9.97 -2.03
C ASN A 88 -10.60 -9.33 -2.24
N TYR A 89 -9.80 -9.19 -1.18
CA TYR A 89 -8.42 -8.71 -1.28
C TYR A 89 -7.59 -9.65 -2.14
N VAL A 90 -7.55 -10.94 -1.80
CA VAL A 90 -6.80 -11.98 -2.54
C VAL A 90 -7.21 -12.00 -4.01
N TYR A 91 -8.51 -11.87 -4.27
CA TYR A 91 -9.02 -11.83 -5.63
C TYR A 91 -8.51 -10.61 -6.41
N CYS A 92 -8.58 -9.42 -5.81
CA CYS A 92 -8.15 -8.18 -6.48
C CYS A 92 -6.63 -8.02 -6.60
N THR A 93 -5.83 -8.73 -5.80
CA THR A 93 -4.36 -8.66 -5.87
C THR A 93 -3.72 -9.73 -6.75
N LYS A 94 -4.50 -10.64 -7.34
CA LYS A 94 -3.99 -11.80 -8.07
C LYS A 94 -3.06 -11.45 -9.24
N GLU A 95 -3.36 -10.40 -10.01
CA GLU A 95 -2.53 -9.95 -11.14
C GLU A 95 -1.43 -8.94 -10.75
N GLY A 96 -1.27 -8.65 -9.45
CA GLY A 96 -0.20 -7.79 -8.94
C GLY A 96 -0.37 -6.29 -9.20
N ARG A 97 -1.20 -5.87 -10.16
CA ARG A 97 -1.56 -4.46 -10.37
C ARG A 97 -2.86 -4.13 -9.66
N PHE A 98 -2.77 -3.48 -8.51
CA PHE A 98 -3.94 -3.08 -7.77
C PHE A 98 -3.76 -1.72 -7.08
N PHE A 99 -4.90 -1.08 -6.83
CA PHE A 99 -5.03 0.11 -6.01
C PHE A 99 -5.81 -0.23 -4.74
N GLU A 100 -5.34 0.22 -3.60
CA GLU A 100 -5.98 0.02 -2.30
C GLU A 100 -6.08 1.35 -1.56
N LYS A 101 -7.23 1.62 -0.94
CA LYS A 101 -7.51 2.83 -0.17
C LYS A 101 -8.39 2.49 1.04
N GLY A 102 -8.12 3.16 2.16
CA GLY A 102 -8.91 3.04 3.38
C GLY A 102 -8.52 1.85 4.25
N VAL A 103 -9.39 1.50 5.20
CA VAL A 103 -9.18 0.39 6.13
C VAL A 103 -10.42 -0.48 6.13
N ALA A 104 -10.28 -1.72 5.68
CA ALA A 104 -11.39 -2.66 5.64
C ALA A 104 -12.01 -2.82 7.04
N GLN A 105 -13.31 -2.64 7.17
CA GLN A 105 -14.03 -3.00 8.39
C GLN A 105 -14.47 -4.46 8.24
N VAL A 106 -13.92 -5.35 9.04
CA VAL A 106 -14.37 -6.76 9.04
C VAL A 106 -15.56 -6.88 9.96
N VAL A 107 -16.61 -7.53 9.48
CA VAL A 107 -17.74 -7.93 10.29
C VAL A 107 -17.44 -9.33 10.83
N GLY A 108 -17.17 -9.44 12.14
CA GLY A 108 -16.92 -10.72 12.82
C GLY A 108 -15.65 -10.73 13.68
N HIS A 109 -15.39 -11.85 14.35
CA HIS A 109 -14.16 -12.05 15.13
C HIS A 109 -12.94 -12.19 14.20
N ILE A 110 -12.05 -11.21 14.23
CA ILE A 110 -10.77 -11.26 13.54
C ILE A 110 -9.75 -11.92 14.47
N LYS A 111 -8.99 -12.91 13.98
CA LYS A 111 -7.78 -13.37 14.67
C LYS A 111 -6.84 -12.19 14.86
N LYS A 112 -6.44 -11.90 16.10
CA LYS A 112 -5.45 -10.85 16.39
C LYS A 112 -4.22 -11.07 15.50
N CYS A 113 -3.88 -10.05 14.71
CA CYS A 113 -2.59 -9.98 14.03
C CYS A 113 -1.60 -9.40 15.02
N ASP A 114 -0.45 -10.05 15.16
CA ASP A 114 0.69 -9.45 15.83
C ASP A 114 1.37 -8.50 14.84
N ILE A 115 1.10 -7.21 15.03
CA ILE A 115 1.61 -6.14 14.16
C ILE A 115 3.14 -6.17 14.15
N VAL A 116 3.80 -6.47 15.28
CA VAL A 116 5.25 -6.41 15.40
C VAL A 116 5.91 -7.52 14.57
N THR A 117 5.38 -8.74 14.63
CA THR A 117 5.91 -9.84 13.81
C THR A 117 5.66 -9.61 12.32
N ALA A 118 4.47 -9.12 11.95
CA ALA A 118 4.17 -8.74 10.57
C ALA A 118 5.10 -7.64 10.04
N CYS A 119 5.47 -6.65 10.87
CA CYS A 119 6.44 -5.61 10.50
C CYS A 119 7.82 -6.21 10.21
N LYS A 120 8.29 -7.14 11.05
CA LYS A 120 9.59 -7.79 10.86
C LYS A 120 9.62 -8.65 9.59
N ASP A 121 8.57 -9.42 9.35
CA ASP A 121 8.47 -10.26 8.15
C ASP A 121 8.40 -9.42 6.86
N MET A 122 7.63 -8.33 6.86
CA MET A 122 7.61 -7.38 5.75
C MET A 122 8.97 -6.68 5.57
N SER A 123 9.64 -6.35 6.69
CA SER A 123 11.00 -5.77 6.66
C SER A 123 12.01 -6.73 6.05
N ALA A 124 11.83 -8.03 6.26
CA ALA A 124 12.65 -9.09 5.67
C ALA A 124 12.35 -9.35 4.18
N GLY A 125 11.35 -8.68 3.60
CA GLY A 125 11.03 -8.77 2.17
C GLY A 125 9.97 -9.83 1.82
N MET A 126 9.22 -10.32 2.81
CA MET A 126 8.10 -11.24 2.57
C MET A 126 7.03 -10.58 1.69
N SER A 127 6.44 -11.35 0.77
CA SER A 127 5.39 -10.87 -0.14
C SER A 127 4.09 -10.57 0.62
N ASN A 128 3.18 -9.80 0.01
CA ASN A 128 1.88 -9.52 0.63
C ASN A 128 1.02 -10.79 0.75
N GLU A 129 1.18 -11.71 -0.19
CA GLU A 129 0.50 -13.00 -0.24
C GLU A 129 0.93 -13.87 0.95
N ASP A 130 2.25 -14.02 1.14
CA ASP A 130 2.81 -14.80 2.25
C ASP A 130 2.48 -14.17 3.61
N LEU A 131 2.52 -12.84 3.70
CA LEU A 131 2.14 -12.11 4.91
C LEU A 131 0.66 -12.33 5.24
N LEU A 132 -0.21 -12.37 4.24
CA LEU A 132 -1.62 -12.64 4.43
C LEU A 132 -1.88 -14.09 4.83
N GLU A 133 -1.11 -15.04 4.30
CA GLU A 133 -1.18 -16.44 4.71
C GLU A 133 -0.75 -16.61 6.17
N LYS A 134 0.38 -16.01 6.56
CA LYS A 134 0.97 -16.12 7.90
C LYS A 134 0.21 -15.35 8.98
N HIS A 135 -0.13 -14.08 8.71
CA HIS A 135 -0.72 -13.15 9.69
C HIS A 135 -2.24 -13.03 9.56
N GLY A 136 -2.82 -13.61 8.51
CA GLY A 136 -4.26 -13.67 8.30
C GLY A 136 -4.89 -12.30 8.03
N ALA A 137 -6.22 -12.23 8.18
CA ALA A 137 -6.99 -11.03 7.84
C ALA A 137 -6.57 -9.77 8.62
N GLY A 138 -5.96 -9.91 9.80
CA GLY A 138 -5.47 -8.76 10.55
C GLY A 138 -4.30 -8.03 9.89
N PHE A 139 -3.54 -8.69 9.01
CA PHE A 139 -2.55 -8.02 8.17
C PHE A 139 -3.21 -6.97 7.26
N VAL A 140 -4.30 -7.32 6.56
CA VAL A 140 -5.02 -6.41 5.66
C VAL A 140 -5.51 -5.17 6.41
N LEU A 141 -6.00 -5.36 7.64
CA LEU A 141 -6.52 -4.26 8.47
C LEU A 141 -5.45 -3.30 8.94
N HIS A 142 -4.27 -3.81 9.23
CA HIS A 142 -3.16 -3.04 9.78
C HIS A 142 -2.06 -2.78 8.75
N LYS A 143 -2.31 -3.07 7.46
CA LYS A 143 -1.31 -3.04 6.39
C LYS A 143 -0.60 -1.69 6.31
N ARG A 144 -1.35 -0.58 6.42
CA ARG A 144 -0.77 0.77 6.42
C ARG A 144 0.26 0.94 7.54
N LYS A 145 -0.14 0.64 8.78
CA LYS A 145 0.74 0.75 9.94
C LYS A 145 1.94 -0.22 9.85
N ILE A 146 1.71 -1.43 9.36
CA ILE A 146 2.76 -2.44 9.16
C ILE A 146 3.77 -1.97 8.12
N SER A 147 3.29 -1.38 7.02
CA SER A 147 4.12 -0.81 5.97
C SER A 147 4.96 0.36 6.47
N GLU A 148 4.35 1.29 7.22
CA GLU A 148 5.06 2.42 7.84
C GLU A 148 6.17 1.92 8.79
N MET A 149 5.82 1.08 9.76
CA MET A 149 6.78 0.57 10.75
C MET A 149 7.88 -0.31 10.13
N SER A 150 7.57 -1.06 9.07
CA SER A 150 8.58 -1.88 8.38
C SER A 150 9.58 -1.04 7.57
N ALA A 151 9.14 0.10 7.03
CA ALA A 151 10.02 1.05 6.35
C ALA A 151 11.01 1.67 7.36
N ASP A 152 10.51 2.06 8.55
CA ASP A 152 11.35 2.60 9.63
C ASP A 152 12.40 1.57 10.07
N LEU A 153 11.99 0.31 10.29
CA LEU A 153 12.91 -0.77 10.65
C LEU A 153 14.00 -1.01 9.59
N LYS A 154 13.65 -0.96 8.30
CA LYS A 154 14.63 -1.03 7.22
C LYS A 154 15.59 0.17 7.26
N GLY A 155 15.08 1.37 7.51
CA GLY A 155 15.89 2.59 7.63
C GLY A 155 16.92 2.49 8.76
N ASP A 156 16.49 2.04 9.94
CA ASP A 156 17.36 1.84 11.09
C ASP A 156 18.41 0.75 10.84
N ALA A 157 18.02 -0.36 10.22
CA ALA A 157 18.96 -1.42 9.84
C ALA A 157 20.02 -0.92 8.85
N ILE A 158 19.63 -0.10 7.87
CA ILE A 158 20.57 0.52 6.92
C ILE A 158 21.52 1.48 7.65
N LYS A 159 20.99 2.34 8.53
CA LYS A 159 21.79 3.29 9.32
C LYS A 159 22.80 2.55 10.19
N LYS A 160 22.36 1.50 10.88
CA LYS A 160 23.23 0.64 11.70
C LYS A 160 24.33 0.00 10.86
N ARG A 161 23.99 -0.58 9.70
CA ARG A 161 24.98 -1.18 8.79
C ARG A 161 25.99 -0.16 8.26
N ARG A 162 25.56 1.09 7.99
CA ARG A 162 26.45 2.18 7.60
C ARG A 162 27.38 2.56 8.75
N MET A 163 26.85 2.70 9.97
CA MET A 163 27.65 2.97 11.16
C MET A 163 28.67 1.88 11.44
N GLU A 164 28.28 0.60 11.35
CA GLU A 164 29.20 -0.54 11.48
C GLU A 164 30.31 -0.50 10.43
N LYS A 165 29.97 -0.24 9.15
CA LYS A 165 30.98 -0.04 8.11
C LYS A 165 31.91 1.13 8.38
N CYS A 166 31.42 2.17 9.03
CA CYS A 166 32.22 3.34 9.39
C CYS A 166 33.05 3.14 10.67
N ALA A 167 32.71 2.18 11.52
CA ALA A 167 33.37 1.94 12.80
C ALA A 167 34.83 1.46 12.64
N GLU A 168 35.12 0.76 11.55
CA GLU A 168 36.47 0.24 11.24
C GLU A 168 37.24 1.10 10.23
N LEU A 169 36.68 2.24 9.79
CA LEU A 169 37.36 3.10 8.82
C LEU A 169 38.55 3.81 9.46
N VAL A 170 39.74 3.53 8.94
CA VAL A 170 40.92 4.35 9.20
C VAL A 170 40.82 5.61 8.36
N LEU A 171 40.58 6.73 9.02
CA LEU A 171 40.52 8.04 8.38
C LEU A 171 41.90 8.43 7.84
N ARG A 172 41.94 8.99 6.64
CA ARG A 172 43.15 9.61 6.08
C ARG A 172 43.50 10.86 6.92
N PRO A 173 44.78 11.26 6.99
CA PRO A 173 45.20 12.41 7.79
C PRO A 173 44.37 13.68 7.55
N TRP A 174 44.07 13.99 6.28
CA TRP A 174 43.25 15.15 5.94
C TRP A 174 41.78 15.01 6.40
N GLN A 175 41.22 13.80 6.43
CA GLN A 175 39.85 13.57 6.90
C GLN A 175 39.75 13.82 8.41
N SER A 176 40.74 13.36 9.18
CA SER A 176 40.83 13.61 10.62
C SER A 176 40.97 15.10 10.93
N GLU A 177 41.77 15.83 10.15
CA GLU A 177 41.93 17.28 10.31
C GLU A 177 40.63 18.04 10.02
N VAL A 178 39.89 17.63 8.97
CA VAL A 178 38.59 18.23 8.62
C VAL A 178 37.55 17.96 9.71
N LEU A 179 37.47 16.74 10.24
CA LEU A 179 36.55 16.42 11.34
C LEU A 179 36.86 17.21 12.60
N LYS A 180 38.15 17.34 12.96
CA LYS A 180 38.57 18.17 14.09
C LYS A 180 38.16 19.63 13.90
N LYS A 181 38.41 20.20 12.72
CA LYS A 181 37.97 21.58 12.41
C LYS A 181 36.45 21.72 12.46
N LEU A 182 35.71 20.70 12.02
CA LEU A 182 34.25 20.70 12.08
C LEU A 182 33.73 20.67 13.53
N GLU A 183 34.34 19.87 14.41
CA GLU A 183 33.98 19.80 15.83
C GLU A 183 34.31 21.10 16.60
N GLU A 184 35.39 21.77 16.22
CA GLU A 184 35.84 23.03 16.85
C GLU A 184 35.09 24.27 16.33
N GLN A 185 34.37 24.15 15.22
CA GLN A 185 33.70 25.26 14.55
C GLN A 185 32.34 25.59 15.18
N ASN A 186 31.93 26.86 15.09
CA ASN A 186 30.56 27.29 15.45
C ASN A 186 29.61 27.29 14.24
N ASP A 187 28.30 27.32 14.52
CA ASP A 187 27.22 27.26 13.52
C ASP A 187 27.20 28.45 12.52
N ARG A 188 28.08 29.45 12.67
CA ARG A 188 28.14 30.67 11.82
C ARG A 188 29.30 30.67 10.84
N GLN A 189 30.07 29.60 10.78
CA GLN A 189 31.20 29.47 9.87
C GLN A 189 30.89 28.38 8.82
N ILE A 190 31.59 28.42 7.68
CA ILE A 190 31.50 27.37 6.66
C ILE A 190 32.93 26.88 6.41
N LEU A 191 33.17 25.58 6.64
CA LEU A 191 34.45 24.96 6.36
C LEU A 191 34.54 24.61 4.87
N PHE A 192 35.40 25.31 4.14
CA PHE A 192 35.71 24.95 2.76
C PHE A 192 37.00 24.15 2.71
N VAL A 193 36.94 22.93 2.18
CA VAL A 193 38.08 22.02 2.06
C VAL A 193 38.29 21.73 0.58
N MET A 194 39.47 22.05 0.06
CA MET A 194 39.84 21.82 -1.33
C MET A 194 41.04 20.88 -1.39
N ASP A 195 40.98 19.87 -2.25
CA ASP A 195 42.14 19.09 -2.67
C ASP A 195 42.78 19.80 -3.88
N PRO A 196 44.02 20.33 -3.76
CA PRO A 196 44.66 21.08 -4.84
C PRO A 196 45.04 20.22 -6.06
N VAL A 197 45.16 18.89 -5.89
CA VAL A 197 45.53 17.96 -6.98
C VAL A 197 44.28 17.41 -7.67
N GLY A 198 43.19 17.22 -6.92
CA GLY A 198 41.93 16.69 -7.41
C GLY A 198 41.93 15.16 -7.59
N GLY A 199 40.77 14.54 -7.41
CA GLY A 199 40.57 13.10 -7.63
C GLY A 199 40.88 12.19 -6.43
N ASN A 200 41.53 12.68 -5.36
CA ASN A 200 41.88 11.85 -4.21
C ASN A 200 40.69 11.44 -3.32
N GLY A 201 39.53 12.09 -3.49
CA GLY A 201 38.29 11.81 -2.77
C GLY A 201 37.34 10.83 -3.47
N LYS A 202 37.67 10.35 -4.67
CA LYS A 202 36.85 9.35 -5.38
C LYS A 202 37.29 7.95 -4.94
N THR A 203 36.34 7.13 -4.52
CA THR A 203 36.58 5.69 -4.35
C THR A 203 36.75 5.09 -5.74
N THR A 204 37.94 4.56 -6.04
CA THR A 204 38.18 3.75 -7.25
C THR A 204 37.47 2.41 -7.16
#